data_AF-A0A0N0D3L6-F1
#
_entry.id   AF-A0A0N0D3L6-F1
#
_cell.length_a   1.000
_cell.length_b   1.000
_cell.length_c   1.000
_cell.angle_alpha   90.00
_cell.angle_beta   90.00
_cell.angle_gamma   90.00
#
_symmetry.space_group_name_H-M   'P 1'
#
loop_
_entity.id
_entity.type
_entity.pdbx_description
1 polymer ?
#
loop_
_entity_poly.entity_id
_entity_poly.type
_entity_poly.pdbx_seq_one_letter_code
_entity_poly.pdbx_strand_id
1 'polypeptide(L)' 'MSNEKKLFSIIAAVLEIDLNEINDDSSPDNITDWDSLKGLLMVTELEESFNVKFSMYEIMNVRNVKDIKDALSIRGVLF' A
#
# COMPACT_ATOMS: atom_id res chain seq x y z
N MET A 1 9.34 5.55 -13.99
CA MET A 1 8.75 5.80 -12.67
C MET A 1 9.21 4.69 -11.75
N SER A 2 9.78 5.00 -10.58
CA SER A 2 10.22 3.96 -9.63
C SER A 2 9.02 3.21 -9.06
N ASN A 3 9.21 1.96 -8.65
CA ASN A 3 8.17 1.18 -7.98
C ASN A 3 7.73 1.84 -6.67
N GLU A 4 8.65 2.51 -5.97
CA GLU A 4 8.33 3.31 -4.78
C GLU A 4 7.36 4.45 -5.09
N LYS A 5 7.68 5.26 -6.11
CA LYS A 5 6.78 6.35 -6.51
C LYS A 5 5.42 5.82 -6.96
N LYS A 6 5.39 4.66 -7.61
CA LYS A 6 4.14 3.98 -8.01
C LYS A 6 3.32 3.53 -6.82
N LEU A 7 3.95 2.87 -5.84
CA LEU A 7 3.33 2.45 -4.59
C LEU A 7 2.71 3.66 -3.86
N PHE A 8 3.50 4.71 -3.64
CA PHE A 8 3.02 5.89 -2.91
C PHE A 8 1.90 6.62 -3.68
N SER A 9 1.94 6.62 -5.02
CA SER A 9 0.86 7.22 -5.83
C SER A 9 -0.47 6.48 -5.66
N ILE A 10 -0.44 5.14 -5.59
CA ILE A 10 -1.65 4.33 -5.38
C ILE A 10 -2.22 4.60 -3.98
N ILE A 11 -1.35 4.59 -2.97
CA ILE A 11 -1.77 4.84 -1.58
C ILE A 11 -2.33 6.26 -1.44
N ALA A 12 -1.68 7.27 -2.02
CA ALA A 12 -2.16 8.66 -2.03
C ALA A 12 -3.53 8.78 -2.70
N ALA A 13 -3.71 8.14 -3.86
CA ALA A 13 -4.96 8.19 -4.60
C ALA A 13 -6.12 7.55 -3.84
N VAL A 14 -5.88 6.40 -3.21
CA VAL A 14 -6.91 5.71 -2.41
C VAL A 14 -7.24 6.51 -1.16
N LEU A 15 -6.22 6.95 -0.42
CA LEU A 15 -6.39 7.69 0.82
C LEU A 15 -6.85 9.13 0.61
N GLU A 16 -6.77 9.65 -0.61
CA GLU A 16 -7.11 11.03 -1.00
C GLU A 16 -6.25 12.08 -0.29
N ILE A 17 -4.96 11.77 -0.10
CA ILE A 17 -3.96 12.62 0.58
C ILE A 17 -2.80 12.97 -0.36
N ASP A 18 -1.93 13.89 0.05
CA ASP A 18 -0.75 14.23 -0.75
C ASP A 18 0.30 13.11 -0.70
N LEU A 19 0.96 12.83 -1.84
CA LEU A 19 2.02 11.83 -1.93
C LEU A 19 3.19 12.13 -0.99
N ASN A 20 3.43 13.42 -0.69
CA ASN A 20 4.46 13.86 0.25
C ASN A 20 4.13 13.54 1.72
N GLU A 21 2.88 13.16 2.03
CA GLU A 21 2.48 12.74 3.37
C GLU A 21 2.70 11.24 3.60
N ILE A 22 3.12 10.51 2.56
CA ILE A 22 3.33 9.06 2.60
C ILE A 22 4.80 8.74 2.74
N ASN A 23 5.09 7.85 3.68
CA ASN A 23 6.41 7.27 3.89
C ASN A 23 6.26 5.81 4.36
N ASP A 24 7.38 5.12 4.54
CA ASP A 24 7.39 3.70 4.93
C ASP A 24 6.71 3.45 6.30
N ASP A 25 6.65 4.43 7.19
CA ASP A 25 6.00 4.35 8.51
C ASP A 25 4.51 4.77 8.49
N SER A 26 3.98 5.23 7.35
CA SER A 26 2.57 5.57 7.19
C SER A 26 1.68 4.34 7.45
N SER A 27 0.63 4.50 8.25
CA SER A 27 -0.20 3.43 8.81
C SER A 27 -1.62 3.90 9.10
N PRO A 28 -2.59 2.99 9.33
CA PRO A 28 -3.92 3.34 9.81
C PRO A 28 -3.93 4.13 11.13
N ASP A 29 -2.89 3.96 11.96
CA ASP A 29 -2.79 4.65 13.25
C ASP A 29 -2.40 6.13 13.10
N ASN A 30 -1.74 6.51 12.00
CA ASN A 30 -1.26 7.88 11.75
C ASN A 30 -1.95 8.59 10.58
N ILE A 31 -2.67 7.86 9.71
CA ILE A 31 -3.49 8.44 8.63
C ILE A 31 -4.97 8.20 8.93
N THR A 32 -5.67 9.28 9.25
CA THR A 32 -7.10 9.26 9.62
C THR A 32 -8.00 8.63 8.56
N ASP A 33 -7.71 8.88 7.28
CA ASP A 33 -8.53 8.39 6.16
C ASP A 33 -8.29 6.91 5.83
N TRP A 34 -7.30 6.27 6.44
CA TRP A 34 -6.99 4.87 6.21
C TRP A 34 -7.89 3.96 7.06
N ASP A 35 -9.15 3.82 6.64
CA ASP A 35 -10.12 2.92 7.24
C ASP A 35 -10.14 1.51 6.58
N SER A 36 -11.02 0.62 7.06
CA SER A 36 -11.15 -0.73 6.54
C SER A 36 -11.61 -0.79 5.07
N LEU A 37 -12.40 0.18 4.61
CA LEU A 37 -12.87 0.23 3.23
C LEU A 37 -11.74 0.67 2.30
N LYS A 38 -11.03 1.75 2.66
CA LYS A 38 -9.85 2.23 1.95
C LYS A 38 -8.75 1.17 1.93
N GLY A 39 -8.59 0.39 3.00
CA GLY A 39 -7.68 -0.76 3.04
C GLY A 39 -7.99 -1.83 1.98
N LEU A 40 -9.27 -2.20 1.81
CA LEU A 40 -9.68 -3.16 0.78
C LEU A 40 -9.51 -2.63 -0.65
N LEU A 41 -9.82 -1.35 -0.87
CA LEU A 41 -9.57 -0.68 -2.16
C LEU A 41 -8.07 -0.65 -2.48
N MET A 42 -7.24 -0.30 -1.50
CA MET A 42 -5.79 -0.26 -1.63
C MET A 42 -5.23 -1.62 -2.06
N VAL A 43 -5.66 -2.71 -1.41
CA VAL A 43 -5.25 -4.07 -1.79
C VAL A 43 -5.61 -4.34 -3.26
N THR A 44 -6.84 -4.03 -3.66
CA THR A 44 -7.33 -4.27 -5.02
C THR A 44 -6.49 -3.52 -6.06
N GLU A 45 -6.26 -2.22 -5.83
CA GLU A 45 -5.45 -1.38 -6.73
C GLU A 45 -3.99 -1.83 -6.81
N LEU A 46 -3.40 -2.28 -5.70
CA LEU A 46 -2.04 -2.80 -5.66
C LEU A 46 -1.91 -4.12 -6.42
N GLU A 47 -2.88 -5.03 -6.26
CA GLU A 47 -2.92 -6.29 -7.01
C GLU A 47 -2.96 -6.06 -8.51
N GLU A 48 -3.85 -5.17 -8.98
CA GLU A 48 -3.98 -4.84 -10.40
C GLU A 48 -2.74 -4.11 -10.92
N SER A 49 -2.24 -3.13 -10.16
CA SER A 49 -1.10 -2.31 -10.57
C SER A 49 0.21 -3.08 -10.64
N PHE A 50 0.48 -3.98 -9.70
CA PHE A 50 1.71 -4.77 -9.65
C PHE A 50 1.56 -6.17 -10.24
N ASN A 51 0.36 -6.54 -10.69
CA ASN A 51 0.02 -7.87 -11.19
C ASN A 51 0.39 -8.97 -10.17
N VAL A 52 -0.02 -8.74 -8.92
CA VAL A 52 0.22 -9.63 -7.77
C VAL A 52 -1.08 -10.07 -7.14
N LYS A 53 -1.00 -11.06 -6.23
CA LYS A 53 -2.11 -11.46 -5.37
C LYS A 53 -1.67 -11.52 -3.91
N PHE A 54 -2.39 -10.85 -3.03
CA PHE A 54 -2.21 -10.91 -1.59
C PHE A 54 -3.11 -11.98 -0.99
N SER A 55 -2.60 -12.69 0.01
CA SER A 55 -3.44 -13.56 0.82
C SER A 55 -4.19 -12.75 1.87
N MET A 56 -5.34 -13.26 2.33
CA MET A 56 -6.06 -12.64 3.45
C MET A 56 -5.20 -12.51 4.71
N TYR A 57 -4.29 -13.45 4.95
CA TYR A 57 -3.35 -13.37 6.08
C TYR A 57 -2.41 -12.17 5.95
N GLU A 58 -1.88 -11.89 4.76
CA GLU A 58 -1.01 -10.73 4.56
C GLU A 58 -1.78 -9.44 4.72
N ILE A 59 -2.97 -9.34 4.12
CA ILE A 59 -3.84 -8.16 4.24
C ILE A 59 -4.13 -7.85 5.71
N MET A 60 -4.44 -8.87 6.52
CA MET A 60 -4.70 -8.68 7.97
C MET A 60 -3.45 -8.32 8.78
N ASN A 61 -2.24 -8.60 8.26
CA ASN A 61 -0.99 -8.33 8.95
C ASN A 61 -0.28 -7.06 8.48
N VAL A 62 -0.76 -6.40 7.42
CA VAL A 62 -0.26 -5.10 6.97
C VAL A 62 -0.58 -4.06 8.04
N ARG A 63 0.46 -3.45 8.62
CA ARG A 63 0.34 -2.36 9.60
C ARG A 63 0.74 -1.03 9.02
N ASN A 64 1.68 -1.01 8.08
CA ASN A 64 2.20 0.21 7.48
C ASN A 64 2.59 -0.01 6.02
N VAL A 65 3.01 1.08 5.36
CA VAL A 65 3.45 1.05 3.96
C VAL A 65 4.66 0.15 3.76
N LYS A 66 5.57 0.05 4.75
CA LYS A 66 6.71 -0.86 4.69
C LYS A 66 6.27 -2.32 4.58
N ASP A 67 5.27 -2.76 5.34
CA ASP A 67 4.77 -4.14 5.25
C ASP A 67 4.20 -4.44 3.86
N ILE A 68 3.55 -3.46 3.22
CA ILE A 68 3.06 -3.57 1.83
C ILE A 68 4.25 -3.71 0.86
N LYS A 69 5.28 -2.87 1.05
CA LYS A 69 6.50 -2.88 0.24
C LYS A 69 7.21 -4.24 0.35
N ASP A 70 7.35 -4.76 1.56
CA ASP A 70 7.94 -6.08 1.82
C ASP A 70 7.12 -7.21 1.17
N ALA A 71 5.79 -7.16 1.28
CA ALA A 71 4.89 -8.13 0.63
C ALA A 71 5.01 -8.10 -0.91
N LEU A 72 5.22 -6.92 -1.50
CA LEU A 72 5.48 -6.77 -2.93
C LEU A 72 6.88 -7.27 -3.32
N SER A 73 7.90 -7.01 -2.50
CA SER A 73 9.27 -7.48 -2.76
C SER A 73 9.41 -8.99 -2.70
N ILE A 74 8.72 -9.67 -1.78
CA ILE A 74 8.65 -11.14 -1.75
C ILE A 74 8.11 -11.72 -3.08
N ARG A 75 7.32 -10.93 -3.81
CA ARG A 75 6.71 -11.30 -5.09
C ARG A 75 7.50 -10.83 -6.32
N GLY A 76 8.71 -10.32 -6.12
CA GLY A 76 9.62 -9.92 -7.20
C GLY A 76 9.53 -8.45 -7.62
N VAL A 77 8.80 -7.60 -6.88
CA VAL A 77 8.80 -6.15 -7.11
C VAL A 77 10.03 -5.51 -6.45
N LEU A 78 10.89 -4.91 -7.26
CA LEU A 78 12.13 -4.26 -6.80
C LEU A 78 11.90 -2.77 -6.54
N PHE A 79 12.14 -2.30 -5.33
CA PHE A 79 11.98 -0.89 -4.93
C PHE A 79 13.30 -0.13 -4.95
#